data_AF-A0A9E3N7G5-F1
#
_entry.id   AF-A0A9E3N7G5-F1
#
_cell.length_a   1.000
_cell.length_b   1.000
_cell.length_c   1.000
_cell.angle_alpha   90.00
_cell.angle_beta   90.00
_cell.angle_gamma   90.00
#
_symmetry.space_group_name_H-M   'P 1'
#
loop_
_entity.id
_entity.type
_entity.pdbx_description
1 polymer ?
#
loop_
_entity_poly.entity_id
_entity_poly.type
_entity_poly.pdbx_seq_one_letter_code
_entity_poly.pdbx_strand_id
1 'polypeptide(L)'
;VWLAAELSSRGKGRESDARYRNLCRRLGFGMLAVTNTGEVEVIVKPPTAAPRRNPKKRSRLVAEHRRRKGDPAVGGSTRSPIMTAYRQQALACASALARGPRRVRDLKPAIPDAPKILLHNVYGWFDRAERGVYVLTDAGRAALKRWPQQPLESLGAGDLSR
;
A
#
# COMPACT_ATOMS: atom_id res chain seq x y z
N VAL A 1 31.19 3.47 -3.39
CA VAL A 1 30.93 4.75 -4.10
C VAL A 1 30.84 5.85 -3.06
N TRP A 2 31.51 6.98 -3.30
CA TRP A 2 31.54 8.14 -2.41
C TRP A 2 30.75 9.30 -3.01
N LEU A 3 30.02 10.02 -2.18
CA LEU A 3 29.39 11.30 -2.50
C LEU A 3 30.15 12.38 -1.74
N ALA A 4 30.67 13.38 -2.43
CA ALA A 4 31.27 14.56 -1.81
C ALA A 4 30.30 15.74 -1.97
N ALA A 5 30.07 16.47 -0.89
CA ALA A 5 29.25 17.69 -0.89
C ALA A 5 29.93 18.77 -0.06
N GLU A 6 29.76 20.03 -0.45
CA GLU A 6 30.21 21.16 0.34
C GLU A 6 29.48 21.19 1.68
N LEU A 7 30.22 21.38 2.77
CA LEU A 7 29.67 21.50 4.12
C LEU A 7 28.85 22.78 4.19
N SER A 8 27.59 22.68 4.66
CA SER A 8 26.78 23.87 4.86
C SER A 8 27.45 24.80 5.86
N SER A 9 27.88 25.98 5.42
CA SER A 9 28.44 27.05 6.25
C SER A 9 27.54 27.47 7.42
N ARG A 10 26.22 27.20 7.33
CA ARG A 10 25.21 27.50 8.36
C ARG A 10 24.86 26.33 9.31
N GLY A 11 25.57 25.20 9.23
CA GLY A 11 25.39 24.04 10.13
C GLY A 11 24.04 23.29 10.02
N LYS A 12 23.22 23.57 9.00
CA LYS A 12 21.89 22.95 8.79
C LYS A 12 21.76 22.24 7.44
N GLY A 13 22.87 21.81 6.85
CA GLY A 13 22.84 21.10 5.57
C GLY A 13 22.37 19.66 5.73
N ARG A 14 22.17 18.97 4.61
CA ARG A 14 21.67 17.58 4.58
C ARG A 14 22.65 16.59 5.20
N GLU A 15 23.92 16.95 5.31
CA GLU A 15 24.97 16.15 5.95
C GLU A 15 24.68 15.84 7.42
N SER A 16 24.00 16.75 8.14
CA SER A 16 23.64 16.55 9.55
C SER A 16 22.34 15.76 9.73
N ASP A 17 21.43 15.77 8.74
CA ASP A 17 20.14 15.06 8.79
C ASP A 17 20.36 13.54 8.88
N ALA A 18 19.94 12.95 9.99
CA ALA A 18 20.03 11.51 10.23
C ALA A 18 19.30 10.68 9.16
N ARG A 19 18.22 11.20 8.56
CA ARG A 19 17.47 10.52 7.48
C ARG A 19 18.31 10.40 6.23
N TYR A 20 19.02 11.47 5.86
CA TYR A 20 19.90 11.48 4.69
C TYR A 20 21.10 10.54 4.91
N ARG A 21 21.77 10.63 6.07
CA ARG A 21 22.86 9.70 6.42
C ARG A 21 22.43 8.24 6.41
N ASN A 22 21.25 7.94 6.95
CA ASN A 22 20.70 6.59 6.94
C ASN A 22 20.34 6.09 5.53
N LEU A 23 19.91 7.00 4.64
CA LEU A 23 19.69 6.67 3.24
C LEU A 23 21.00 6.29 2.56
N CYS A 24 22.07 7.07 2.70
CA CYS A 24 23.39 6.74 2.16
C CYS A 24 23.87 5.35 2.61
N ARG A 25 23.72 5.02 3.91
CA ARG A 25 24.04 3.68 4.44
C ARG A 25 23.23 2.57 3.78
N ARG A 26 21.93 2.79 3.54
CA ARG A 26 21.07 1.77 2.90
C ARG A 26 21.37 1.58 1.42
N LEU A 27 21.85 2.62 0.76
CA LEU A 27 22.20 2.58 -0.66
C LEU A 27 23.65 2.16 -0.92
N GLY A 28 24.49 2.04 0.11
CA GLY A 28 25.90 1.66 -0.05
C GLY A 28 26.82 2.84 -0.38
N PHE A 29 26.38 4.08 -0.12
CA PHE A 29 27.16 5.29 -0.37
C PHE A 29 27.91 5.74 0.86
N GLY A 30 29.18 6.10 0.66
CA GLY A 30 29.93 6.93 1.59
C GLY A 30 29.64 8.41 1.35
N MET A 31 29.79 9.23 2.37
CA MET A 31 29.59 10.67 2.30
C MET A 31 30.80 11.39 2.89
N LEU A 32 31.36 12.29 2.09
CA LEU A 32 32.40 13.23 2.46
C LEU A 32 31.79 14.64 2.50
N ALA A 33 32.11 15.40 3.54
CA ALA A 33 31.87 16.82 3.58
C ALA A 33 33.18 17.55 3.26
N VAL A 34 33.11 18.56 2.39
CA VAL A 34 34.25 19.42 2.05
C VAL A 34 33.97 20.81 2.61
N THR A 35 34.80 21.32 3.51
CA THR A 35 34.64 22.68 4.04
C THR A 35 34.97 23.72 2.98
N ASN A 36 34.55 24.97 3.20
CA ASN A 36 34.95 26.10 2.34
C ASN A 36 36.47 26.37 2.38
N THR A 37 37.17 25.88 3.41
CA THR A 37 38.64 25.92 3.53
C THR A 37 39.32 24.74 2.80
N GLY A 38 38.56 23.81 2.22
CA GLY A 38 39.07 22.66 1.47
C GLY A 38 39.37 21.43 2.32
N GLU A 39 39.05 21.44 3.61
CA GLU A 39 39.21 20.28 4.49
C GLU A 39 38.12 19.24 4.21
N VAL A 40 38.47 17.96 4.32
CA VAL A 40 37.56 16.85 4.01
C VAL A 40 37.27 16.02 5.25
N GLU A 41 35.98 15.89 5.60
CA GLU A 41 35.50 15.09 6.72
C GLU A 41 34.64 13.91 6.25
N VAL A 42 34.85 12.73 6.84
CA VAL A 42 34.05 11.54 6.57
C VAL A 42 32.81 11.52 7.47
N ILE A 43 31.65 11.87 6.91
CA ILE A 43 30.39 11.89 7.67
C ILE A 43 29.71 10.51 7.71
N VAL A 44 29.77 9.77 6.60
CA VAL A 44 29.24 8.41 6.50
C VAL A 44 30.26 7.54 5.79
N LYS A 45 30.77 6.51 6.46
CA LYS A 45 31.57 5.48 5.80
C LYS A 45 30.67 4.62 4.92
N PRO A 46 31.06 4.30 3.67
CA PRO A 46 30.30 3.37 2.84
C PRO A 46 30.23 2.02 3.57
N PRO A 47 29.04 1.44 3.73
CA PRO A 47 28.93 0.13 4.35
C PRO A 47 29.61 -0.92 3.47
N THR A 48 30.39 -1.79 4.10
CA THR A 48 31.09 -2.91 3.44
C THR A 48 30.17 -4.09 3.16
N ALA A 49 28.98 -4.11 3.77
CA ALA A 49 27.99 -5.14 3.60
C ALA A 49 26.64 -4.55 3.21
N ALA A 50 25.92 -5.24 2.32
CA ALA A 50 24.57 -4.85 1.95
C ALA A 50 23.62 -4.92 3.17
N PRO A 51 22.61 -4.03 3.25
CA PRO A 51 21.61 -4.08 4.32
C PRO A 51 20.93 -5.44 4.42
N ARG A 52 20.60 -5.86 5.65
CA ARG A 52 19.99 -7.16 5.90
C ARG A 52 18.67 -7.30 5.15
N ARG A 53 18.60 -8.31 4.28
CA ARG A 53 17.38 -8.62 3.51
C ARG A 53 16.29 -9.15 4.45
N ASN A 54 15.05 -8.73 4.20
CA ASN A 54 13.87 -9.28 4.88
C ASN A 54 13.02 -10.09 3.89
N PRO A 55 13.35 -11.38 3.66
CA PRO A 55 12.68 -12.19 2.64
C PRO A 55 11.19 -12.38 2.95
N LYS A 56 10.80 -12.51 4.22
CA LYS A 56 9.39 -12.64 4.63
C LYS A 56 8.57 -11.40 4.22
N LYS A 57 9.09 -10.19 4.46
CA LYS A 57 8.43 -8.95 4.06
C LYS A 57 8.33 -8.86 2.53
N ARG A 58 9.41 -9.19 1.81
CA ARG A 58 9.42 -9.20 0.34
C ARG A 58 8.35 -10.15 -0.22
N SER A 59 8.31 -11.39 0.26
CA SER A 59 7.34 -12.39 -0.22
C SER A 59 5.89 -11.94 0.04
N ARG A 60 5.60 -11.35 1.21
CA ARG A 60 4.27 -10.80 1.51
C ARG A 60 3.88 -9.66 0.58
N LEU A 61 4.79 -8.73 0.31
CA LEU A 61 4.54 -7.61 -0.62
C LEU A 61 4.31 -8.10 -2.04
N VAL A 62 5.11 -9.04 -2.51
CA VAL A 62 4.95 -9.63 -3.86
C VAL A 62 3.62 -10.38 -3.96
N ALA A 63 3.25 -11.15 -2.94
CA ALA A 63 1.98 -11.88 -2.93
C ALA A 63 0.77 -10.94 -2.91
N GLU A 64 0.83 -9.84 -2.16
CA GLU A 64 -0.23 -8.82 -2.16
C GLU A 64 -0.32 -8.15 -3.53
N HIS A 65 0.81 -7.73 -4.10
CA HIS A 65 0.85 -7.06 -5.40
C HIS A 65 0.29 -7.94 -6.52
N ARG A 66 0.66 -9.23 -6.56
CA ARG A 66 0.14 -10.21 -7.54
C ARG A 66 -1.38 -10.39 -7.47
N ARG A 67 -2.00 -10.19 -6.31
CA ARG A 67 -3.46 -10.29 -6.13
C ARG A 67 -4.19 -9.00 -6.46
N ARG A 68 -3.47 -7.87 -6.54
CA ARG A 68 -4.06 -6.57 -6.81
C ARG A 68 -4.40 -6.46 -8.31
N LYS A 69 -5.67 -6.23 -8.62
CA LYS A 69 -6.16 -6.07 -10.00
C LYS A 69 -6.10 -4.60 -10.38
N GLY A 70 -5.06 -4.20 -11.11
CA GLY A 70 -4.78 -2.79 -11.40
C GLY A 70 -4.42 -2.00 -10.14
N ASP A 71 -3.71 -0.88 -10.30
CA ASP A 71 -3.44 0.05 -9.20
C ASP A 71 -3.82 1.47 -9.61
N PRO A 72 -4.95 2.01 -9.10
CA PRO A 72 -5.35 3.38 -9.36
C PRO A 72 -4.54 4.40 -8.55
N ALA A 73 -3.63 3.95 -7.66
CA ALA A 73 -2.84 4.86 -6.85
C ALA A 73 -1.77 5.55 -7.72
N VAL A 74 -1.95 6.85 -7.95
CA VAL A 74 -0.91 7.70 -8.52
C VAL A 74 0.24 7.84 -7.51
N GLY A 75 1.46 7.57 -7.95
CA GLY A 75 2.67 7.72 -7.13
C GLY A 75 2.80 9.14 -6.59
N GLY A 76 3.35 9.28 -5.37
CA GLY A 76 3.54 10.59 -4.74
C GLY A 76 2.31 11.18 -4.05
N SER A 77 1.14 10.51 -4.10
CA SER A 77 -0.01 10.93 -3.30
C SER A 77 0.29 10.78 -1.81
N THR A 78 0.14 11.88 -1.06
CA THR A 78 0.17 11.88 0.40
C THR A 78 -1.26 11.96 0.93
N ARG A 79 -1.50 11.42 2.14
CA ARG A 79 -2.80 11.45 2.85
C ARG A 79 -3.99 10.79 2.14
N SER A 80 -3.77 10.13 1.00
CA SER A 80 -4.79 9.31 0.32
C SER A 80 -4.65 7.83 0.72
N PRO A 81 -5.76 7.10 0.94
CA PRO A 81 -5.72 5.67 1.17
C PRO A 81 -5.13 4.92 -0.04
N ILE A 82 -4.12 4.11 0.21
CA ILE A 82 -3.44 3.29 -0.80
C ILE A 82 -4.36 2.14 -1.23
N MET A 83 -4.58 1.91 -2.52
CA MET A 83 -5.34 0.74 -2.97
C MET A 83 -4.54 -0.55 -2.73
N THR A 84 -5.17 -1.56 -2.13
CA THR A 84 -4.56 -2.87 -1.85
C THR A 84 -5.47 -3.99 -2.32
N ALA A 85 -4.92 -5.19 -2.56
CA ALA A 85 -5.73 -6.36 -2.93
C ALA A 85 -6.84 -6.65 -1.91
N TYR A 86 -6.54 -6.47 -0.61
CA TYR A 86 -7.54 -6.61 0.46
C TYR A 86 -8.67 -5.59 0.32
N ARG A 87 -8.34 -4.32 0.05
CA ARG A 87 -9.35 -3.28 -0.12
C ARG A 87 -10.19 -3.49 -1.38
N GLN A 88 -9.59 -3.98 -2.47
CA GLN A 88 -10.34 -4.36 -3.67
C GLN A 88 -11.34 -5.48 -3.38
N GLN A 89 -10.95 -6.52 -2.64
CA GLN A 89 -11.88 -7.56 -2.22
C GLN A 89 -12.96 -7.02 -1.26
N ALA A 90 -12.61 -6.11 -0.35
CA ALA A 90 -13.59 -5.46 0.53
C ALA A 90 -14.59 -4.60 -0.26
N LEU A 91 -14.12 -3.88 -1.29
CA LEU A 91 -14.99 -3.13 -2.20
C LEU A 91 -15.88 -4.05 -3.02
N ALA A 92 -15.38 -5.21 -3.45
CA ALA A 92 -16.19 -6.23 -4.11
C ALA A 92 -17.31 -6.75 -3.19
N CYS A 93 -17.01 -7.04 -1.92
CA CYS A 93 -18.02 -7.39 -0.91
C CYS A 93 -19.04 -6.26 -0.75
N ALA A 94 -18.57 -5.01 -0.65
CA ALA A 94 -19.43 -3.85 -0.50
C ALA A 94 -20.37 -3.68 -1.69
N SER A 95 -19.85 -3.83 -2.91
CA SER A 95 -20.64 -3.78 -4.16
C SER A 95 -21.73 -4.86 -4.17
N ALA A 96 -21.39 -6.09 -3.77
CA ALA A 96 -22.37 -7.19 -3.71
C ALA A 96 -23.49 -6.99 -2.68
N LEU A 97 -23.21 -6.22 -1.61
CA LEU A 97 -24.17 -5.85 -0.55
C LEU A 97 -24.91 -4.52 -0.83
N ALA A 98 -24.55 -3.78 -1.88
CA ALA A 98 -25.11 -2.46 -2.14
C ALA A 98 -26.64 -2.48 -2.37
N ARG A 99 -27.14 -3.58 -2.96
CA ARG A 99 -28.56 -3.81 -3.26
C ARG A 99 -29.35 -4.46 -2.13
N GLY A 100 -28.71 -4.86 -1.03
CA GLY A 100 -29.39 -5.45 0.11
C GLY A 100 -28.58 -6.50 0.87
N PRO A 101 -29.15 -7.03 1.96
CA PRO A 101 -28.51 -8.07 2.77
C PRO A 101 -28.19 -9.32 1.95
N ARG A 102 -27.01 -9.92 2.15
CA ARG A 102 -26.65 -11.22 1.55
C ARG A 102 -25.97 -12.16 2.52
N ARG A 103 -26.10 -13.47 2.23
CA ARG A 103 -25.42 -14.51 3.01
C ARG A 103 -23.96 -14.61 2.58
N VAL A 104 -23.07 -14.82 3.56
CA VAL A 104 -21.63 -15.03 3.31
C VAL A 104 -21.38 -16.17 2.33
N ARG A 105 -22.21 -17.24 2.39
CA ARG A 105 -22.08 -18.41 1.52
C ARG A 105 -22.29 -18.08 0.04
N ASP A 106 -23.12 -17.08 -0.26
CA ASP A 106 -23.44 -16.66 -1.63
C ASP A 106 -22.31 -15.80 -2.23
N LEU A 107 -21.56 -15.11 -1.35
CA LEU A 107 -20.44 -14.25 -1.75
C LEU A 107 -19.13 -15.03 -1.95
N LYS A 108 -18.94 -16.12 -1.20
CA LYS A 108 -17.70 -16.91 -1.17
C LYS A 108 -17.24 -17.43 -2.56
N PRO A 109 -18.11 -17.89 -3.47
CA PRO A 109 -17.69 -18.35 -4.79
C PRO A 109 -17.01 -17.27 -5.64
N ALA A 110 -17.54 -16.04 -5.60
CA ALA A 110 -16.97 -14.91 -6.34
C ALA A 110 -15.83 -14.23 -5.57
N ILE A 111 -15.90 -14.24 -4.23
CA ILE A 111 -14.97 -13.54 -3.34
C ILE A 111 -14.53 -14.50 -2.23
N PRO A 112 -13.46 -15.30 -2.44
CA PRO A 112 -13.06 -16.36 -1.51
C PRO A 112 -12.78 -15.89 -0.08
N ASP A 113 -12.24 -14.67 0.06
CA ASP A 113 -11.91 -14.06 1.35
C ASP A 113 -13.09 -13.32 2.01
N ALA A 114 -14.27 -13.29 1.39
CA ALA A 114 -15.46 -12.62 1.93
C ALA A 114 -15.78 -13.00 3.39
N PRO A 115 -15.71 -14.28 3.82
CA PRO A 115 -15.97 -14.63 5.21
C PRO A 115 -15.05 -13.91 6.20
N LYS A 116 -13.76 -13.80 5.88
CA LYS A 116 -12.78 -13.12 6.73
C LYS A 116 -12.96 -11.61 6.69
N ILE A 117 -13.21 -11.05 5.51
CA ILE A 117 -13.38 -9.61 5.31
C ILE A 117 -14.60 -9.09 6.09
N LEU A 118 -15.75 -9.76 5.94
CA LEU A 118 -16.99 -9.37 6.59
C LEU A 118 -16.90 -9.55 8.11
N LEU A 119 -16.24 -10.61 8.58
CA LEU A 119 -16.06 -10.86 10.01
C LEU A 119 -15.12 -9.84 10.68
N HIS A 120 -13.96 -9.59 10.07
CA HIS A 120 -12.98 -8.67 10.66
C HIS A 120 -13.39 -7.20 10.53
N ASN A 121 -14.19 -6.87 9.51
CA ASN A 121 -14.75 -5.53 9.27
C ASN A 121 -13.75 -4.39 9.50
N VAL A 122 -12.52 -4.53 8.98
CA VAL A 122 -11.38 -3.64 9.27
C VAL A 122 -11.70 -2.16 9.00
N TYR A 123 -12.61 -1.88 8.07
CA TYR A 123 -12.99 -0.52 7.68
C TYR A 123 -14.33 -0.05 8.24
N GLY A 124 -15.06 -0.88 8.99
CA GLY A 124 -16.41 -0.55 9.47
C GLY A 124 -17.46 -0.44 8.35
N TRP A 125 -17.26 -1.12 7.22
CA TRP A 125 -18.16 -1.04 6.06
C TRP A 125 -19.36 -1.97 6.14
N PHE A 126 -19.32 -2.97 7.02
CA PHE A 126 -20.31 -4.03 7.08
C PHE A 126 -20.91 -4.13 8.46
N ASP A 127 -22.18 -4.49 8.53
CA ASP A 127 -22.85 -4.87 9.78
C ASP A 127 -23.50 -6.24 9.63
N ARG A 128 -23.59 -6.96 10.74
CA ARG A 128 -24.20 -8.28 10.79
C ARG A 128 -25.68 -8.14 11.11
N ALA A 129 -26.54 -8.27 10.10
CA ALA A 129 -27.98 -8.25 10.27
C ALA A 129 -28.48 -9.54 10.97
N GLU A 130 -27.96 -10.69 10.57
CA GLU A 130 -28.32 -11.99 11.16
C GLU A 130 -27.12 -12.95 11.17
N ARG A 131 -27.31 -14.18 11.66
CA ARG A 131 -26.26 -15.19 11.61
C ARG A 131 -25.86 -15.52 10.17
N GLY A 132 -24.70 -15.03 9.76
CA GLY A 132 -24.15 -15.27 8.43
C GLY A 132 -24.76 -14.40 7.33
N VAL A 133 -25.56 -13.40 7.68
CA VAL A 133 -26.12 -12.39 6.77
C VAL A 133 -25.52 -11.03 7.15
N TYR A 134 -24.98 -10.33 6.16
CA TYR A 134 -24.38 -9.02 6.34
C TYR A 134 -25.11 -7.98 5.50
N VAL A 135 -25.05 -6.73 5.95
CA VAL A 135 -25.55 -5.54 5.27
C VAL A 135 -24.43 -4.52 5.13
N LEU A 136 -24.62 -3.59 4.20
CA LEU A 136 -23.70 -2.49 3.96
C LEU A 136 -24.06 -1.29 4.84
N THR A 137 -23.09 -0.77 5.59
CA THR A 137 -23.25 0.46 6.39
C THR A 137 -23.17 1.71 5.53
N ASP A 138 -23.52 2.87 6.10
CA ASP A 138 -23.35 4.16 5.42
C ASP A 138 -21.90 4.46 5.08
N ALA A 139 -20.95 4.06 5.94
CA ALA A 139 -19.52 4.14 5.66
C ALA A 139 -19.13 3.29 4.45
N GLY A 140 -19.70 2.08 4.32
CA GLY A 140 -19.52 1.23 3.14
C GLY A 140 -20.11 1.84 1.87
N ARG A 141 -21.30 2.45 1.95
CA ARG A 141 -21.92 3.17 0.81
C ARG A 141 -21.08 4.37 0.39
N ALA A 142 -20.54 5.14 1.34
CA ALA A 142 -19.64 6.24 1.07
C ALA A 142 -18.33 5.76 0.41
N ALA A 143 -17.80 4.60 0.82
CA ALA A 143 -16.63 4.00 0.20
C ALA A 143 -16.88 3.62 -1.27
N LEU A 144 -18.06 3.10 -1.62
CA LEU A 144 -18.42 2.81 -3.01
C LEU A 144 -18.55 4.07 -3.88
N LYS A 145 -19.00 5.20 -3.30
CA LYS A 145 -18.98 6.49 -4.01
C LYS A 145 -17.55 6.96 -4.28
N ARG A 146 -16.65 6.78 -3.31
CA ARG A 146 -15.23 7.15 -3.42
C ARG A 146 -14.46 6.26 -4.39
N TRP A 147 -14.78 4.97 -4.42
CA TRP A 147 -14.20 3.98 -5.34
C TRP A 147 -15.31 3.23 -6.06
N PRO A 148 -15.86 3.80 -7.15
CA PRO A 148 -16.89 3.16 -7.95
C PRO A 148 -16.44 1.76 -8.39
N GLN A 149 -17.27 0.75 -8.10
CA GLN A 149 -17.03 -0.63 -8.52
C GLN A 149 -17.92 -0.96 -9.73
N GLN A 150 -17.39 -1.74 -10.67
CA GLN A 150 -18.25 -2.36 -11.69
C GLN A 150 -19.18 -3.37 -11.01
N PRO A 151 -20.49 -3.36 -11.31
CA PRO A 151 -21.41 -4.38 -10.82
C PRO A 151 -20.96 -5.77 -11.28
N LEU A 152 -20.97 -6.76 -10.38
CA LEU A 152 -20.57 -8.15 -10.68
C LEU A 152 -21.36 -8.79 -11.85
N GLU A 153 -22.52 -8.22 -12.21
CA GLU A 153 -23.37 -8.68 -13.32
C GLU A 153 -22.81 -8.39 -14.72
N SER A 154 -21.91 -7.42 -14.89
CA SER A 154 -21.40 -7.06 -16.21
C SER A 154 -20.29 -7.99 -16.75
N LEU A 155 -19.86 -8.98 -15.97
CA LEU A 155 -18.78 -9.91 -16.33
C LEU A 155 -19.24 -11.16 -17.09
N GLY A 156 -20.56 -11.35 -17.27
CA GLY A 156 -21.13 -12.51 -17.97
C GLY A 156 -21.61 -12.26 -19.40
N ALA A 157 -21.55 -11.03 -19.91
CA ALA A 157 -22.14 -10.66 -21.20
C ALA A 157 -21.11 -10.29 -22.29
N GLY A 158 -19.81 -10.35 -22.00
CA GLY A 158 -18.75 -9.83 -22.89
C GLY A 158 -17.91 -10.85 -23.65
N ASP A 159 -18.13 -12.16 -23.48
CA ASP A 159 -17.20 -13.19 -23.97
C ASP A 159 -17.81 -14.17 -24.98
N LEU A 160 -18.82 -13.73 -25.75
CA LEU A 160 -19.42 -14.50 -26.85
C LEU A 160 -19.34 -13.81 -28.22
N SER A 161 -18.43 -12.86 -28.41
CA SER A 161 -18.19 -12.27 -29.73
C SER A 161 -16.75 -11.80 -29.89
N ARG A 162 -15.85 -12.74 -30.21
CA ARG A 162 -14.71 -12.54 -31.11
C ARG A 162 -14.13 -13.86 -31.57
#